data_AF-R2SJ15-F1
#
_entry.id   AF-R2SJ15-F1
#
_cell.length_a   1.000
_cell.length_b   1.000
_cell.length_c   1.000
_cell.angle_alpha   90.00
_cell.angle_beta   90.00
_cell.angle_gamma   90.00
#
_symmetry.space_group_name_H-M   'P 1'
#
loop_
_entity.id
_entity.type
_entity.pdbx_description
1 polymer ?
#
loop_
_entity_poly.entity_id
_entity_poly.type
_entity_poly.pdbx_seq_one_letter_code
_entity_poly.pdbx_strand_id
1 'polypeptide(L)' 'MFTDKEYNQISEEVYWLDPKHEDYDSTMKTGAVRELAGIEYKILDVKHEPKNGMQAMAVAPVVNGKVDT' A
#
# COMPACT_ATOMS: atom_id res chain seq x y z
N MET A 1 1.01 -16.00 -3.51
CA MET A 1 1.71 -16.07 -2.20
C MET A 1 2.81 -15.05 -2.26
N PHE A 2 2.83 -14.08 -1.34
CA PHE A 2 3.86 -13.05 -1.32
C PHE A 2 5.23 -13.68 -1.12
N THR A 3 6.22 -13.22 -1.87
CA THR A 3 7.62 -13.48 -1.58
C THR A 3 8.08 -12.56 -0.45
N ASP A 4 9.09 -12.97 0.32
CA ASP A 4 9.67 -12.12 1.37
C ASP A 4 10.13 -10.77 0.83
N LYS A 5 10.59 -10.73 -0.43
CA LYS A 5 10.98 -9.51 -1.11
C LYS A 5 9.80 -8.57 -1.33
N GLU A 6 8.67 -9.08 -1.84
CA GLU A 6 7.46 -8.29 -2.04
C GLU A 6 6.92 -7.75 -0.71
N TYR A 7 6.95 -8.58 0.34
CA TYR A 7 6.52 -8.16 1.66
C TYR A 7 7.37 -7.02 2.22
N ASN A 8 8.70 -7.10 2.05
CA ASN A 8 9.62 -6.05 2.49
C ASN A 8 9.39 -4.75 1.71
N GLN A 9 9.22 -4.82 0.39
CA GLN A 9 8.97 -3.64 -0.45
C GLN A 9 7.66 -2.95 -0.09
N ILE A 10 6.57 -3.72 0.04
CA ILE A 10 5.27 -3.17 0.46
C ILE A 10 5.36 -2.56 1.87
N SER A 11 6.12 -3.17 2.77
CA SER A 11 6.33 -2.64 4.13
C SER A 11 7.06 -1.29 4.13
N GLU A 12 7.98 -1.06 3.19
CA GLU A 12 8.64 0.24 3.00
C GLU A 12 7.65 1.27 2.41
N GLU A 13 6.89 0.87 1.39
CA GLU A 13 5.92 1.73 0.69
C GLU A 13 4.75 2.17 1.60
N VAL A 14 4.41 1.41 2.65
CA VAL A 14 3.40 1.83 3.65
C VAL A 14 3.79 3.15 4.34
N TYR A 15 5.07 3.48 4.45
CA TYR A 15 5.51 4.74 5.04
C TYR A 15 5.21 5.97 4.18
N TRP A 16 4.91 5.78 2.89
CA TRP A 16 4.54 6.85 1.97
C TRP A 16 3.12 7.40 2.24
N LEU A 17 2.42 6.85 3.23
CA LEU A 17 1.15 7.37 3.72
C LEU A 17 1.31 8.60 4.62
N ASP A 18 2.50 8.85 5.18
CA ASP A 18 2.77 10.01 6.03
C ASP A 18 3.12 11.24 5.18
N PRO A 19 2.35 12.36 5.27
CA PRO A 19 2.66 13.62 4.57
C PRO A 19 4.05 14.22 4.85
N LYS A 20 4.74 13.75 5.89
CA LYS A 20 6.09 14.17 6.25
C LYS A 20 7.18 13.27 5.66
N HIS A 21 6.82 12.12 5.09
CA HIS A 21 7.77 11.25 4.42
C HIS A 21 8.23 11.89 3.10
N GLU A 22 9.48 11.69 2.72
CA GLU A 22 10.04 12.26 1.48
C GLU A 22 9.30 11.76 0.24
N ASP A 23 8.94 10.48 0.25
CA ASP A 23 8.20 9.81 -0.83
C ASP A 23 6.67 9.82 -0.62
N TYR A 24 6.13 10.75 0.20
CA TYR A 24 4.70 10.81 0.45
C TYR A 24 3.87 10.80 -0.85
N ASP A 25 2.92 9.87 -0.93
CA ASP A 25 2.01 9.77 -2.07
C ASP A 25 0.54 9.94 -1.63
N SER A 26 0.03 11.15 -1.84
CA SER A 26 -1.38 11.51 -1.59
C SER A 26 -2.42 10.69 -2.37
N THR A 27 -1.98 9.89 -3.35
CA THR A 27 -2.84 9.04 -4.15
C THR A 27 -2.98 7.61 -3.60
N MET A 28 -2.17 7.22 -2.61
CA MET A 28 -2.28 5.95 -1.89
C MET A 28 -3.44 5.98 -0.90
N LYS A 29 -4.66 5.85 -1.43
CA LYS A 29 -5.92 5.92 -0.67
C LYS A 29 -6.83 4.77 -1.03
N THR A 30 -7.78 4.48 -0.15
CA THR A 30 -8.81 3.45 -0.35
C THR A 30 -9.45 3.54 -1.73
N GLY A 31 -9.47 2.41 -2.44
CA GLY A 31 -10.01 2.26 -3.79
C GLY A 31 -9.00 2.52 -4.92
N ALA A 32 -7.83 3.08 -4.64
CA ALA A 32 -6.79 3.28 -5.66
C ALA A 32 -6.20 1.93 -6.11
N VAL A 33 -5.81 1.87 -7.38
CA VAL A 33 -4.98 0.80 -7.93
C VAL A 33 -3.55 1.33 -8.07
N ARG A 34 -2.60 0.61 -7.50
CA ARG A 34 -1.18 0.98 -7.44
C ARG A 34 -0.33 -0.24 -7.73
N GLU A 35 0.75 -0.05 -8.47
CA GLU A 35 1.79 -1.07 -8.60
C GLU A 35 2.66 -0.99 -7.35
N LEU A 36 2.68 -2.06 -6.56
CA LEU A 36 3.47 -2.20 -5.34
C LEU A 36 4.34 -3.44 -5.50
N ALA A 37 5.64 -3.33 -5.27
CA ALA A 37 6.59 -4.43 -5.49
C ALA A 37 6.48 -5.12 -6.89
N GLY A 38 6.08 -4.38 -7.93
CA GLY A 38 5.95 -4.91 -9.30
C GLY A 38 4.65 -5.68 -9.59
N ILE A 39 3.66 -5.63 -8.68
CA ILE A 39 2.34 -6.24 -8.85
C ILE A 39 1.27 -5.16 -8.66
N GLU A 40 0.22 -5.18 -9.49
CA GLU A 40 -0.92 -4.29 -9.28
C GLU A 40 -1.76 -4.74 -8.08
N TYR A 41 -2.01 -3.81 -7.16
CA TYR A 41 -2.88 -3.99 -6.02
C TYR A 41 -3.96 -2.93 -6.00
N LYS A 42 -5.15 -3.33 -5.54
CA LYS A 42 -6.17 -2.40 -5.07
C LYS A 42 -5.99 -2.17 -3.57
N ILE A 43 -5.88 -0.91 -3.19
CA ILE A 43 -5.89 -0.50 -1.79
C ILE A 43 -7.32 -0.64 -1.27
N LEU A 44 -7.52 -1.52 -0.29
CA LEU A 44 -8.81 -1.79 0.32
C LEU A 44 -9.09 -0.85 1.49
N ASP A 45 -8.06 -0.52 2.25
CA ASP A 45 -8.16 0.41 3.37
C ASP A 45 -6.79 1.02 3.71
N VAL A 46 -6.81 2.22 4.29
CA VAL A 46 -5.63 2.97 4.70
C VAL A 46 -5.86 3.56 6.07
N LYS A 47 -4.89 3.38 6.97
CA LYS A 47 -4.89 3.99 8.29
C LYS A 47 -3.57 4.72 8.54
N HIS A 48 -3.69 6.00 8.90
CA HIS A 48 -2.56 6.84 9.28
C HIS A 48 -2.93 7.59 10.56
N GLU A 49 -2.13 7.42 11.61
CA GLU A 49 -2.32 8.04 12.93
C GLU A 49 -1.05 8.83 13.31
N PRO A 50 -0.94 10.11 12.95
CA PRO A 50 0.28 10.89 13.15
C PRO A 50 0.68 11.07 14.62
N LYS A 51 -0.26 10.86 15.56
CA LYS A 51 -0.02 11.01 17.01
C LYS A 51 0.82 9.88 17.60
N ASN A 52 0.71 8.67 17.06
CA ASN A 52 1.45 7.49 17.53
C ASN A 52 2.35 6.91 16.43
N GLY A 53 2.39 7.51 15.24
CA GLY A 53 3.21 7.09 14.12
C GLY A 53 2.71 5.83 13.42
N MET A 54 1.50 5.36 13.72
CA MET A 54 0.95 4.15 13.09
C MET A 54 0.56 4.41 11.64
N GLN A 55 1.00 3.51 10.78
CA GLN A 55 0.70 3.50 9.35
C GLN A 55 0.36 2.06 8.96
N ALA A 56 -0.76 1.88 8.27
CA ALA A 56 -1.21 0.56 7.85
C ALA A 56 -1.98 0.68 6.54
N MET A 57 -1.79 -0.32 5.68
CA MET A 57 -2.46 -0.42 4.39
C MET A 57 -2.93 -1.86 4.19
N ALA A 58 -4.20 -2.02 3.84
CA ALA A 58 -4.74 -3.30 3.38
C ALA A 58 -4.80 -3.29 1.86
N VAL A 59 -4.28 -4.34 1.22
CA VAL A 59 -4.20 -4.45 -0.24
C VAL A 59 -4.70 -5.81 -0.72
N ALA A 60 -5.28 -5.83 -1.92
CA ALA A 60 -5.64 -7.06 -2.63
C ALA A 60 -5.05 -7.04 -4.03
N PRO A 61 -4.40 -8.14 -4.49
CA PRO A 61 -3.79 -8.18 -5.81
C PRO A 61 -4.86 -8.10 -6.90
N VAL A 62 -4.50 -7.45 -8.01
CA VAL A 62 -5.30 -7.41 -9.23
C VAL A 62 -4.76 -8.48 -10.16
N VAL A 63 -5.54 -9.54 -10.39
CA VAL A 63 -5.19 -10.66 -11.25
C VAL A 63 -6.15 -10.68 -12.43
N ASN A 64 -5.62 -10.56 -13.66
CA ASN A 64 -6.41 -10.50 -14.89
C ASN A 64 -7.51 -9.40 -14.87
N GLY A 65 -7.19 -8.23 -14.30
CA GLY A 65 -8.12 -7.11 -14.19
C GLY A 65 -9.24 -7.29 -13.15
N LYS A 66 -9.21 -8.38 -12.38
CA LYS A 66 -10.13 -8.61 -11.25
C LYS A 66 -9.36 -8.50 -9.94
N VAL A 67 -9.98 -7.84 -8.97
CA VAL A 67 -9.44 -7.78 -7.62
C VAL A 67 -9.68 -9.14 -6.96
N ASP A 68 -8.61 -9.78 -6.50
CA ASP A 68 -8.66 -11.04 -5.78
C ASP A 68 -8.78 -10.72 -4.27
N THR A 69 -10.01 -10.40 -3.84
CA THR A 69 -10.38 -10.10 -2.45
C THR A 69 -10.95 -11.31 -1.72
#